data_AF-A0A832XM28-F1
#
_entry.id   AF-A0A832XM28-F1
#
_cell.length_a   1.000
_cell.length_b   1.000
_cell.length_c   1.000
_cell.angle_alpha   90.00
_cell.angle_beta   90.00
_cell.angle_gamma   90.00
#
_symmetry.space_group_name_H-M   'P 1'
#
loop_
_entity.id
_entity.type
_entity.pdbx_description
1 polymer ?
#
loop_
_entity_poly.entity_id
_entity_poly.type
_entity_poly.pdbx_seq_one_letter_code
_entity_poly.pdbx_strand_id
1 'polypeptide(L)'
;MTHLILMRHGQSMWNAKNLFTGWVDIPLTNVGIEEAIAGGKEISGLAIDEVHTSTLVRAQMTAMLALAQHSSGFTPVFQYGEGEG
;
A
#
# COMPACT_ATOMS: atom_id res chain seq x y z
N MET A 1 10.27 -14.14 17.36
CA MET A 1 10.51 -14.36 15.91
C MET A 1 9.87 -13.20 15.19
N THR A 2 10.52 -12.64 14.17
CA THR A 2 10.05 -11.41 13.51
C THR A 2 9.60 -11.75 12.10
N HIS A 3 8.46 -11.21 11.68
CA HIS A 3 7.93 -11.38 10.32
C HIS A 3 8.06 -10.06 9.55
N LEU A 4 8.61 -10.13 8.34
CA LEU A 4 8.67 -9.00 7.42
C LEU A 4 7.75 -9.30 6.23
N ILE A 5 6.76 -8.42 6.03
CA ILE A 5 5.83 -8.49 4.91
C ILE A 5 6.19 -7.39 3.91
N LEU A 6 6.43 -7.76 2.65
CA LEU A 6 6.69 -6.81 1.57
C LEU A 6 5.53 -6.83 0.58
N MET A 7 4.90 -5.69 0.37
CA MET A 7 3.80 -5.53 -0.58
C MET A 7 4.13 -4.42 -1.57
N ARG A 8 4.16 -4.77 -2.86
CA ARG A 8 4.25 -3.78 -3.93
C ARG A 8 2.89 -3.07 -4.08
N HIS A 9 2.92 -1.78 -4.39
CA HIS A 9 1.69 -1.06 -4.73
C HIS A 9 0.93 -1.74 -5.90
N GLY A 10 -0.40 -1.67 -5.87
CA GLY A 10 -1.25 -2.15 -6.95
C GLY A 10 -1.04 -1.38 -8.25
N GLN A 11 -1.68 -1.82 -9.33
CA GLN A 11 -1.61 -1.18 -10.63
C GLN A 11 -1.97 0.30 -10.55
N SER A 12 -1.08 1.14 -11.06
CA SER A 12 -1.24 2.58 -11.11
C SER A 12 -1.72 3.06 -12.47
N MET A 13 -2.35 4.24 -12.56
CA MET A 13 -2.85 4.79 -13.83
C MET A 13 -1.79 4.85 -14.94
N TRP A 14 -0.52 5.07 -14.58
CA TRP A 14 0.58 5.13 -15.53
C TRP A 14 1.14 3.76 -15.88
N ASN A 15 1.16 2.81 -14.94
CA ASN A 15 1.52 1.42 -15.25
C ASN A 15 0.52 0.82 -16.25
N ALA A 16 -0.77 1.10 -16.09
CA ALA A 16 -1.80 0.67 -17.04
C ALA A 16 -1.58 1.23 -18.46
N LYS A 17 -0.92 2.39 -18.58
CA LYS A 17 -0.59 3.05 -19.85
C LYS A 17 0.83 2.75 -20.34
N ASN A 18 1.57 1.87 -19.67
CA ASN A 18 3.00 1.61 -19.93
C ASN A 18 3.87 2.89 -19.92
N LEU A 19 3.50 3.87 -19.08
CA LEU A 19 4.28 5.09 -18.87
C LEU A 19 5.24 4.91 -17.70
N PHE A 20 6.41 5.54 -17.79
CA PHE A 20 7.37 5.57 -16.70
C PHE A 20 6.89 6.50 -15.59
N THR A 21 6.51 5.95 -14.43
CA THR A 21 5.88 6.71 -13.33
C THR A 21 6.86 7.53 -12.49
N GLY A 22 8.05 7.01 -12.22
CA GLY A 22 9.03 7.67 -11.35
C GLY A 22 8.41 8.23 -10.05
N TRP A 23 8.64 9.52 -9.82
CA TRP A 23 8.19 10.28 -8.65
C TRP A 23 6.85 10.99 -8.88
N VAL A 24 6.23 10.78 -10.04
CA VAL A 24 4.94 11.39 -10.35
C VAL A 24 3.88 10.76 -9.44
N ASP A 25 3.16 11.62 -8.74
CA ASP A 25 2.16 11.21 -7.79
C ASP A 25 0.81 10.96 -8.48
N ILE A 26 0.53 9.68 -8.74
CA ILE A 26 -0.66 9.22 -9.45
C ILE A 26 -1.34 8.09 -8.69
N PRO A 27 -2.67 8.01 -8.72
CA PRO A 27 -3.43 7.02 -7.97
C PRO A 27 -3.41 5.64 -8.62
N LEU A 28 -3.94 4.68 -7.87
CA LEU A 28 -4.25 3.34 -8.37
C LEU A 28 -5.37 3.40 -9.43
N THR A 29 -5.39 2.40 -10.31
CA THR A 29 -6.58 2.09 -11.11
C THR A 29 -7.58 1.30 -10.27
N ASN A 30 -8.80 1.09 -10.80
CA ASN A 30 -9.76 0.16 -10.18
C ASN A 30 -9.16 -1.25 -10.04
N VAL A 31 -8.37 -1.69 -11.02
CA VAL A 31 -7.65 -2.98 -10.94
C VAL A 31 -6.66 -2.97 -9.77
N GLY A 32 -5.87 -1.90 -9.62
CA GLY A 32 -4.93 -1.77 -8.51
C GLY A 32 -5.60 -1.70 -7.13
N ILE A 33 -6.82 -1.17 -7.05
CA ILE A 33 -7.64 -1.19 -5.83
C ILE A 33 -8.02 -2.63 -5.47
N GLU A 34 -8.54 -3.41 -6.44
CA GLU A 34 -8.89 -4.82 -6.22
C GLU A 34 -7.66 -5.67 -5.85
N GLU A 35 -6.51 -5.42 -6.48
CA GLU A 35 -5.24 -6.08 -6.13
C GLU A 35 -4.84 -5.81 -4.67
N ALA A 36 -4.96 -4.56 -4.22
CA ALA A 36 -4.63 -4.18 -2.83
C ALA A 36 -5.59 -4.83 -1.83
N ILE A 37 -6.88 -4.89 -2.14
CA ILE A 37 -7.88 -5.55 -1.31
C ILE A 37 -7.62 -7.06 -1.24
N ALA A 38 -7.33 -7.70 -2.38
CA ALA A 38 -7.01 -9.12 -2.43
C ALA A 38 -5.76 -9.44 -1.59
N GLY A 39 -4.68 -8.67 -1.76
CA GLY A 39 -3.47 -8.80 -0.95
C GLY A 39 -3.73 -8.61 0.55
N GLY A 40 -4.57 -7.65 0.92
CA GLY A 40 -4.99 -7.42 2.31
C GLY A 40 -5.73 -8.61 2.92
N LYS A 41 -6.62 -9.26 2.16
CA LYS A 41 -7.35 -10.44 2.61
C LYS A 41 -6.42 -11.62 2.91
N GLU A 42 -5.39 -11.84 2.09
CA GLU A 42 -4.40 -12.91 2.29
C GLU A 42 -3.60 -12.74 3.58
N ILE A 43 -3.32 -11.50 3.99
CA ILE A 43 -2.56 -11.21 5.22
C ILE A 43 -3.45 -10.87 6.42
N SER A 44 -4.78 -10.91 6.29
CA SER A 44 -5.75 -10.39 7.27
C SER A 44 -5.71 -11.00 8.69
N GLY A 45 -5.09 -12.17 8.82
CA GLY A 45 -4.90 -12.90 10.08
C GLY A 45 -3.50 -12.78 10.68
N LEU A 46 -2.56 -12.10 10.02
CA LEU A 46 -1.22 -11.88 10.54
C LEU A 46 -1.24 -10.69 11.51
N ALA A 47 -0.43 -10.72 12.56
CA ALA A 47 -0.25 -9.53 13.39
C ALA A 47 0.62 -8.51 12.63
N ILE A 48 0.18 -7.25 12.58
CA ILE A 48 0.95 -6.14 12.02
C ILE A 48 1.10 -5.09 13.12
N ASP A 49 2.33 -4.89 13.56
CA ASP A 49 2.68 -3.92 14.60
C ASP A 49 3.00 -2.54 13.99
N GLU A 50 3.68 -2.53 12.83
CA GLU A 50 4.11 -1.31 12.14
C GLU A 50 3.96 -1.43 10.62
N VAL A 51 3.67 -0.30 9.96
CA VAL A 51 3.56 -0.19 8.51
C VAL A 51 4.37 1.01 8.03
N HIS A 52 5.25 0.78 7.07
CA HIS A 52 6.05 1.81 6.41
C HIS A 52 5.64 1.92 4.94
N THR A 53 5.49 3.15 4.45
CA THR A 53 5.12 3.43 3.07
C THR A 53 5.90 4.64 2.55
N SER A 54 5.99 4.78 1.23
CA SER A 54 6.55 6.00 0.64
C SER A 54 5.53 7.16 0.70
N THR A 55 5.98 8.36 0.34
CA THR A 55 5.12 9.54 0.24
C THR A 55 4.18 9.52 -0.98
N LEU A 56 4.26 8.51 -1.85
CA LEU A 56 3.50 8.44 -3.09
C LEU A 56 2.12 7.83 -2.86
N VAL A 57 1.08 8.48 -3.36
CA VAL A 57 -0.33 8.15 -3.14
C VAL A 57 -0.65 6.71 -3.52
N ARG A 58 -0.06 6.16 -4.59
CA ARG A 58 -0.26 4.75 -4.97
C ARG A 58 0.18 3.76 -3.90
N ALA A 59 1.29 4.02 -3.20
CA ALA A 59 1.79 3.14 -2.14
C ALA A 59 0.94 3.28 -0.88
N GLN A 60 0.56 4.52 -0.54
CA GLN A 60 -0.34 4.81 0.58
C GLN A 60 -1.73 4.17 0.37
N MET A 61 -2.33 4.34 -0.81
CA MET A 61 -3.60 3.72 -1.16
C MET A 61 -3.56 2.20 -1.01
N THR A 62 -2.52 1.53 -1.54
CA THR A 62 -2.38 0.08 -1.39
C THR A 62 -2.30 -0.32 0.07
N ALA A 63 -1.46 0.35 0.87
CA ALA A 63 -1.32 0.05 2.29
C ALA A 63 -2.65 0.23 3.04
N MET A 64 -3.36 1.35 2.84
CA MET A 64 -4.63 1.60 3.52
C MET A 64 -5.71 0.59 3.13
N LEU A 65 -5.82 0.25 1.85
CA LEU A 65 -6.80 -0.73 1.36
C LEU A 65 -6.52 -2.13 1.89
N ALA A 66 -5.24 -2.53 1.93
CA ALA A 66 -4.84 -3.81 2.46
C ALA A 66 -5.11 -3.90 3.98
N LEU A 67 -4.73 -2.87 4.74
CA LEU A 67 -4.96 -2.81 6.18
C LEU A 67 -6.44 -2.71 6.56
N ALA A 68 -7.29 -2.13 5.70
CA ALA A 68 -8.73 -2.14 5.93
C ALA A 68 -9.34 -3.56 5.93
N GLN A 69 -8.63 -4.57 5.45
CA GLN A 69 -9.07 -5.96 5.47
C GLN A 69 -8.67 -6.71 6.76
N HIS A 70 -7.91 -6.09 7.66
CA HIS A 70 -7.40 -6.77 8.85
C HIS A 70 -8.50 -7.06 9.86
N SER A 71 -8.47 -8.28 10.40
CA SER A 71 -9.45 -8.74 11.39
C SER A 71 -9.27 -8.15 12.80
N SER A 72 -8.08 -7.61 13.08
CA SER A 72 -7.69 -7.13 14.42
C SER A 72 -8.34 -5.82 14.89
N GLY A 73 -8.97 -5.05 13.98
CA GLY A 73 -9.54 -3.73 14.30
C GLY A 73 -8.52 -2.65 14.68
N PHE A 74 -7.22 -2.96 14.61
CA PHE A 74 -6.11 -2.05 14.84
C PHE A 74 -5.34 -1.83 13.54
N THR A 75 -5.11 -0.57 13.19
CA THR A 75 -4.41 -0.19 11.95
C THR A 75 -3.27 0.77 12.26
N PRO A 76 -2.06 0.25 12.54
CA PRO A 76 -0.91 1.10 12.82
C PRO A 76 -0.40 1.70 11.51
N VAL A 77 -0.53 3.02 11.37
CA VAL A 77 -0.02 3.76 10.22
C VAL A 77 1.07 4.70 10.67
N PHE A 78 2.29 4.47 10.18
CA PHE A 78 3.39 5.42 10.34
C PHE A 78 3.57 6.19 9.03
N GLN A 79 3.33 7.50 9.08
CA GLN A 79 3.74 8.42 8.02
C GLN A 79 5.08 9.02 8.42
N TYR A 80 6.13 8.80 7.61
CA TYR A 80 7.34 9.59 7.72
C TYR A 80 7.07 10.97 7.14
N GLY A 81 7.40 12.01 7.92
CA GLY A 81 7.32 13.40 7.48
C GLY A 81 8.19 13.66 6.25
N GLU A 82 7.83 14.73 5.51
CA GLU A 82 8.48 15.14 4.26
C GLU A 82 9.99 15.04 4.37
N GLY A 83 10.60 14.20 3.51
CA GLY A 83 12.03 14.32 3.26
C GLY A 83 12.25 15.68 2.61
N GLU A 84 12.92 16.58 3.32
CA GLU A 84 13.40 17.85 2.80
C GLU A 84 14.07 17.61 1.43
N GLY A 85 13.56 18.31 0.42
CA GLY A 85 14.09 18.39 -0.94
C GLY A 85 13.68 19.69 -1.58
#